data_AF-A0A815BFS9-F1
#
_entry.id   AF-A0A815BFS9-F1
#
_cell.length_a   1.000
_cell.length_b   1.000
_cell.length_c   1.000
_cell.angle_alpha   90.00
_cell.angle_beta   90.00
_cell.angle_gamma   90.00
#
_symmetry.space_group_name_H-M   'P 1'
#
loop_
_entity.id
_entity.type
_entity.pdbx_description
1 polymer ?
#
loop_
_entity_poly.entity_id
_entity_poly.type
_entity_poly.pdbx_seq_one_letter_code
_entity_poly.pdbx_strand_id
1 'polypeptide(L)'
;MFILIGHCKTVVQEVPDPAIQQQLEATLAEKDQNNAETLKKIAELQAQLEAEKSKPQETKIEYVADPGLRQKLDAVIEENDRMQAENKQQIDKYVAELEAQKLDDWDKIKANENRVFDALVNLASKTHPMNLQGNNIGFFGQTSTGKSTMINKLLNTEVAETGRGETTTVIHSYEGNNYCLFDMPGKNDEVSYFSMEYISFWKGLKSIVVLIENTTKEMTSVIELLDAIGIHYDLVVNKFDLVKSDECEQFKQQIETEKAQLKCANSKVFFVSAEQPQQFPDWLELVNYLTSK
;
A
#
# COMPACT_ATOMS: atom_id res chain seq x y z
N MET A 1 -20.15 7.21 -70.26
CA MET A 1 -21.29 7.23 -69.32
C MET A 1 -21.03 6.15 -68.29
N PHE A 2 -20.82 6.53 -67.03
CA PHE A 2 -20.24 5.70 -65.98
C PHE A 2 -21.18 4.57 -65.53
N ILE A 3 -20.64 3.35 -65.41
CA ILE A 3 -21.29 2.20 -64.77
C ILE A 3 -20.82 2.17 -63.30
N LEU A 4 -21.74 2.42 -62.37
CA LEU A 4 -21.55 2.30 -60.93
C LEU A 4 -21.93 0.88 -60.49
N ILE A 5 -20.94 0.09 -60.08
CA ILE A 5 -21.14 -1.23 -59.47
C ILE A 5 -21.22 -1.03 -57.95
N GLY A 6 -22.43 -1.13 -57.39
CA GLY A 6 -22.67 -1.15 -55.95
C GLY A 6 -22.33 -2.51 -55.36
N HIS A 7 -21.34 -2.58 -54.47
CA HIS A 7 -21.10 -3.74 -53.61
C HIS A 7 -21.95 -3.63 -52.34
N CYS A 8 -23.04 -4.39 -52.30
CA CYS A 8 -23.81 -4.64 -51.09
C CYS A 8 -23.09 -5.75 -50.29
N LYS A 9 -22.38 -5.40 -49.21
CA LYS A 9 -21.84 -6.38 -48.26
C LYS A 9 -22.95 -6.77 -47.28
N THR A 10 -23.58 -7.90 -47.54
CA THR A 10 -24.43 -8.60 -46.56
C THR A 10 -23.52 -9.13 -45.46
N VAL A 11 -23.57 -8.53 -44.27
CA VAL A 11 -22.94 -9.07 -43.05
C VAL A 11 -23.75 -10.29 -42.64
N VAL A 12 -23.25 -11.48 -42.94
CA VAL A 12 -23.77 -12.73 -42.39
C VAL A 12 -23.41 -12.74 -40.91
N GLN A 13 -24.40 -12.58 -40.04
CA GLN A 13 -24.23 -12.86 -38.61
C GLN A 13 -24.01 -14.37 -38.48
N GLU A 14 -22.76 -14.77 -38.35
CA GLU A 14 -22.41 -16.14 -37.96
C GLU A 14 -23.00 -16.39 -36.57
N VAL A 15 -23.94 -17.33 -36.52
CA VAL A 15 -24.48 -17.83 -35.25
C VAL A 15 -23.32 -18.54 -34.55
N PRO A 16 -22.91 -18.11 -33.34
CA PRO A 16 -21.78 -18.70 -32.65
C PRO A 16 -22.03 -20.20 -32.44
N ASP A 17 -20.97 -20.99 -32.61
CA ASP A 17 -20.98 -22.43 -32.42
C ASP A 17 -21.64 -22.77 -31.06
N PRO A 18 -22.66 -23.65 -31.03
CA PRO A 18 -23.32 -24.08 -29.78
C PRO A 18 -22.34 -24.53 -28.69
N ALA A 19 -21.18 -25.08 -29.07
CA ALA A 19 -20.14 -25.47 -28.13
C ALA A 19 -19.46 -24.27 -27.45
N ILE A 20 -19.27 -23.16 -28.18
CA ILE A 20 -18.70 -21.91 -27.63
C ILE A 20 -19.72 -21.25 -26.69
N GLN A 21 -21.01 -21.29 -27.05
CA GLN A 21 -22.06 -20.74 -26.21
C GLN A 21 -22.20 -21.52 -24.88
N GLN A 22 -22.09 -22.85 -24.93
CA GLN A 22 -22.10 -23.70 -23.73
C GLN A 22 -20.86 -23.49 -22.84
N GLN A 23 -19.68 -23.27 -23.43
CA GLN A 23 -18.46 -22.95 -22.67
C GLN A 23 -18.54 -21.57 -21.99
N LEU A 24 -19.13 -20.58 -22.66
CA LEU A 24 -19.30 -19.24 -22.12
C LEU A 24 -20.30 -19.24 -20.95
N GLU A 25 -21.41 -19.96 -21.07
CA GLU A 25 -22.40 -20.12 -19.99
C GLU A 25 -21.81 -20.83 -18.77
N ALA A 26 -21.00 -21.87 -18.98
CA ALA A 26 -20.30 -22.56 -17.89
C ALA A 26 -19.30 -21.65 -17.17
N THR A 27 -18.54 -20.85 -17.93
CA THR A 27 -17.56 -19.89 -17.38
C THR A 27 -18.25 -18.77 -16.57
N LEU A 28 -19.40 -18.29 -17.05
CA LEU A 28 -20.20 -17.28 -16.34
C LEU A 28 -20.77 -17.85 -15.04
N ALA A 29 -21.31 -19.07 -15.06
CA ALA A 29 -21.82 -19.73 -13.86
C ALA A 29 -20.73 -19.98 -12.81
N GLU A 30 -19.53 -20.40 -13.23
CA GLU A 30 -18.38 -20.58 -12.34
C GLU A 30 -17.92 -19.25 -11.72
N LYS A 31 -17.92 -18.18 -12.51
CA LYS A 31 -17.58 -16.83 -12.04
C LYS A 31 -18.62 -16.31 -11.04
N ASP A 32 -19.90 -16.54 -11.28
CA ASP A 32 -20.97 -16.14 -10.37
C ASP A 32 -20.91 -16.91 -9.05
N GLN A 33 -20.55 -18.20 -9.09
CA GLN A 33 -20.32 -19.01 -7.89
C GLN A 33 -19.11 -18.49 -7.08
N ASN A 34 -17.99 -18.22 -7.74
CA ASN A 34 -16.79 -17.70 -7.07
C ASN A 34 -17.02 -16.30 -6.46
N ASN A 35 -17.79 -15.44 -7.14
CA ASN A 35 -18.18 -14.14 -6.62
C ASN A 35 -19.09 -14.28 -5.39
N ALA A 36 -20.05 -15.19 -5.41
CA ALA A 36 -20.94 -15.45 -4.27
C ALA A 36 -20.18 -15.96 -3.03
N GLU A 37 -19.20 -16.85 -3.22
CA GLU A 37 -18.33 -17.33 -2.13
C GLU A 37 -17.44 -16.23 -1.57
N THR A 38 -16.93 -15.35 -2.43
CA THR A 38 -16.10 -14.20 -2.03
C THR A 38 -16.91 -13.21 -1.21
N LEU A 39 -18.14 -12.87 -1.66
CA LEU A 39 -19.04 -11.99 -0.92
C LEU A 39 -19.42 -12.55 0.46
N LYS A 40 -19.58 -13.87 0.57
CA LYS A 40 -19.84 -14.53 1.85
C LYS A 40 -18.66 -14.40 2.82
N LYS A 41 -17.42 -14.60 2.35
CA LYS A 41 -16.21 -14.42 3.16
C LYS A 41 -16.03 -12.97 3.63
N ILE A 42 -16.32 -12.00 2.77
CA ILE A 42 -16.27 -10.57 3.13
C ILE A 42 -17.27 -10.26 4.24
N ALA A 43 -18.51 -10.75 4.13
CA ALA A 43 -19.52 -10.56 5.17
C ALA A 43 -19.14 -11.21 6.51
N GLU A 44 -18.53 -12.40 6.48
CA GLU A 44 -18.02 -13.09 7.68
C GLU A 44 -16.88 -12.32 8.34
N LEU A 45 -15.93 -11.78 7.56
CA LEU A 45 -14.83 -10.95 8.07
C LEU A 45 -15.33 -9.63 8.67
N GLN A 46 -16.29 -8.98 8.02
CA GLN A 46 -16.90 -7.76 8.55
C GLN A 46 -17.61 -7.99 9.89
N ALA A 47 -18.36 -9.09 10.01
CA ALA A 47 -19.00 -9.47 11.26
C ALA A 47 -18.00 -9.79 12.39
N GLN A 48 -16.86 -10.42 12.07
CA GLN A 48 -15.78 -10.66 13.03
C GLN A 48 -15.13 -9.35 13.48
N LEU A 49 -14.89 -8.42 12.56
CA LEU A 49 -14.29 -7.12 12.86
C LEU A 49 -15.20 -6.25 13.75
N GLU A 50 -16.51 -6.29 13.51
CA GLU A 50 -17.50 -5.62 14.37
C GLU A 50 -17.59 -6.26 15.76
N ALA A 51 -17.55 -7.60 15.83
CA ALA A 51 -17.51 -8.32 17.09
C ALA A 51 -16.25 -8.00 17.89
N GLU A 52 -15.10 -7.81 17.23
CA GLU A 52 -13.85 -7.45 17.87
C GLU A 52 -13.82 -5.98 18.35
N LYS A 53 -14.42 -5.05 17.60
CA LYS A 53 -14.64 -3.65 18.04
C LYS A 53 -15.60 -3.54 19.23
N SER A 54 -16.51 -4.50 19.38
CA SER A 54 -17.44 -4.55 20.52
C SER A 54 -16.81 -5.10 21.81
N LYS A 55 -15.59 -5.67 21.74
CA LYS A 55 -14.83 -6.02 22.94
C LYS A 55 -14.24 -4.72 23.49
N PRO A 56 -14.61 -4.28 24.71
CA PRO A 56 -13.98 -3.12 25.32
C PRO A 56 -12.49 -3.42 25.48
N GLN A 57 -11.64 -2.72 24.72
CA GLN A 57 -10.22 -2.66 25.02
C GLN A 57 -10.11 -1.93 26.36
N GLU A 58 -9.91 -2.68 27.43
CA GLU A 58 -9.50 -2.15 28.72
C GLU A 58 -8.04 -1.65 28.62
N THR A 59 -7.82 -0.57 27.88
CA THR A 59 -6.65 0.27 28.07
C THR A 59 -6.87 1.00 29.39
N LYS A 60 -6.45 0.38 30.50
CA LYS A 60 -6.32 1.05 31.80
C LYS A 60 -5.27 2.15 31.69
N ILE A 61 -5.67 3.31 31.19
CA ILE A 61 -4.93 4.56 31.35
C ILE A 61 -5.24 5.03 32.78
N GLU A 62 -4.45 4.53 33.72
CA GLU A 62 -4.44 5.04 35.08
C GLU A 62 -3.71 6.39 35.06
N TYR A 63 -4.44 7.49 34.89
CA TYR A 63 -4.21 8.84 35.46
C TYR A 63 -5.23 9.81 34.87
N VAL A 64 -6.13 10.35 35.70
CA VAL A 64 -6.30 11.79 36.01
C VAL A 64 -7.38 11.86 37.10
N ALA A 65 -6.98 12.22 38.32
CA ALA A 65 -7.87 12.38 39.48
C ALA A 65 -8.61 13.73 39.51
N ASP A 66 -8.37 14.58 38.50
CA ASP A 66 -9.02 15.88 38.33
C ASP A 66 -10.27 15.76 37.44
N PRO A 67 -11.48 16.00 37.98
CA PRO A 67 -12.74 15.97 37.22
C PRO A 67 -12.77 16.93 36.03
N GLY A 68 -12.09 18.07 36.12
CA GLY A 68 -12.09 19.10 35.06
C GLY A 68 -11.26 18.71 33.84
N LEU A 69 -10.24 17.88 34.02
CA LEU A 69 -9.41 17.34 32.93
C LEU A 69 -10.09 16.16 32.23
N ARG A 70 -10.82 15.31 32.96
CA ARG A 70 -11.65 14.25 32.37
C ARG A 70 -12.71 14.82 31.43
N GLN A 71 -13.42 15.85 31.88
CA GLN A 71 -14.47 16.48 31.08
C GLN A 71 -13.93 17.11 29.78
N LYS A 72 -12.70 17.62 29.80
CA LYS A 72 -12.01 18.12 28.58
C LYS A 72 -11.54 16.99 27.68
N LEU A 73 -11.04 15.89 28.25
CA LEU A 73 -10.59 14.72 27.50
C LEU A 73 -11.77 14.04 26.79
N ASP A 74 -12.89 13.85 27.48
CA ASP A 74 -14.10 13.27 26.91
C ASP A 74 -14.63 14.12 25.74
N ALA A 75 -14.63 15.45 25.89
CA ALA A 75 -15.02 16.35 24.81
C ALA A 75 -14.09 16.29 23.59
N VAL A 76 -12.78 16.12 23.80
CA VAL A 76 -11.80 15.98 22.72
C VAL A 76 -11.94 14.63 22.01
N ILE A 77 -12.19 13.55 22.76
CA ILE A 77 -12.45 12.22 22.19
C ILE A 77 -13.72 12.25 21.34
N GLU A 78 -14.80 12.82 21.87
CA GLU A 78 -16.10 12.92 21.17
C GLU A 78 -16.00 13.80 19.91
N GLU A 79 -15.25 14.90 19.95
CA GLU A 79 -14.99 15.74 18.78
C GLU A 79 -14.15 15.01 17.72
N ASN A 80 -13.14 14.25 18.14
CA ASN A 80 -12.31 13.46 17.23
C ASN A 80 -13.12 12.33 16.58
N ASP A 81 -13.93 11.61 17.35
CA ASP A 81 -14.81 10.56 16.85
C ASP A 81 -15.83 11.11 15.84
N ARG A 82 -16.40 12.29 16.09
CA ARG A 82 -17.30 12.96 15.13
C ARG A 82 -16.56 13.31 13.84
N MET A 83 -15.36 13.87 13.95
CA MET A 83 -14.55 14.25 12.80
C MET A 83 -14.13 13.02 11.97
N GLN A 84 -13.81 11.91 12.63
CA GLN A 84 -13.52 10.64 11.99
C GLN A 84 -14.74 10.06 11.27
N ALA A 85 -15.92 10.11 11.88
CA ALA A 85 -17.16 9.67 11.26
C ALA A 85 -17.52 10.51 10.02
N GLU A 86 -17.34 11.83 10.08
CA GLU A 86 -17.59 12.73 8.95
C GLU A 86 -16.61 12.49 7.79
N ASN A 87 -15.32 12.32 8.07
CA ASN A 87 -14.32 12.03 7.05
C ASN A 87 -14.54 10.65 6.41
N LYS A 88 -14.89 9.64 7.23
CA LYS A 88 -15.23 8.31 6.73
C LYS A 88 -16.44 8.36 5.78
N GLN A 89 -17.51 9.09 6.15
CA GLN A 89 -18.67 9.26 5.28
C GLN A 89 -18.33 9.94 3.96
N GLN A 90 -17.42 10.93 3.97
CA GLN A 90 -16.97 11.59 2.74
C GLN A 90 -16.20 10.61 1.85
N ILE A 91 -15.28 9.83 2.43
CA ILE A 91 -14.51 8.82 1.69
C ILE A 91 -15.43 7.74 1.11
N ASP A 92 -16.33 7.17 1.93
CA ASP A 92 -17.28 6.15 1.48
C ASP A 92 -18.16 6.66 0.34
N LYS A 93 -18.55 7.95 0.38
CA LYS A 93 -19.28 8.60 -0.71
C LYS A 93 -18.44 8.70 -1.99
N TYR A 94 -17.16 9.10 -1.88
CA TYR A 94 -16.27 9.15 -3.04
C TYR A 94 -16.00 7.77 -3.65
N VAL A 95 -15.86 6.74 -2.83
CA VAL A 95 -15.70 5.35 -3.28
C VAL A 95 -16.96 4.85 -3.98
N ALA A 96 -18.14 5.11 -3.42
CA ALA A 96 -19.40 4.75 -4.09
C ALA A 96 -19.61 5.53 -5.41
N GLU A 97 -19.20 6.80 -5.48
CA GLU A 97 -19.21 7.59 -6.72
C GLU A 97 -18.23 7.05 -7.77
N LEU A 98 -17.07 6.52 -7.33
CA LEU A 98 -16.09 5.83 -8.17
C LEU A 98 -16.63 4.51 -8.74
N GLU A 99 -17.29 3.69 -7.92
CA GLU A 99 -17.88 2.41 -8.33
C GLU A 99 -19.09 2.60 -9.27
N ALA A 100 -19.87 3.66 -9.06
CA ALA A 100 -21.04 3.98 -9.89
C ALA A 100 -20.68 4.51 -11.29
N GLN A 101 -19.50 5.11 -11.44
CA GLN A 101 -19.00 5.55 -12.75
C GLN A 101 -18.32 4.36 -13.43
N LYS A 102 -19.02 3.67 -14.33
CA LYS A 102 -18.37 2.80 -15.33
C LYS A 102 -17.50 3.69 -16.23
N LEU A 103 -16.19 3.66 -15.99
CA LEU A 103 -15.19 4.58 -16.56
C LEU A 103 -14.78 4.17 -17.98
N ASP A 104 -15.39 4.80 -19.00
CA ASP A 104 -14.93 4.73 -20.40
C ASP A 104 -14.03 5.94 -20.80
N ASP A 105 -13.71 6.84 -19.87
CA ASP A 105 -13.07 8.13 -20.17
C ASP A 105 -11.80 8.38 -19.34
N TRP A 106 -10.64 8.21 -19.98
CA TRP A 106 -9.31 8.28 -19.36
C TRP A 106 -9.00 9.62 -18.69
N ASP A 107 -9.55 10.73 -19.18
CA ASP A 107 -9.32 12.06 -18.61
C ASP A 107 -10.08 12.24 -17.27
N LYS A 108 -11.21 11.54 -17.10
CA LYS A 108 -11.96 11.56 -15.83
C LYS A 108 -11.27 10.73 -14.76
N ILE A 109 -10.63 9.62 -15.13
CA ILE A 109 -9.83 8.78 -14.22
C ILE A 109 -8.69 9.60 -13.61
N LYS A 110 -7.88 10.27 -14.45
CA LYS A 110 -6.77 11.13 -14.00
C LYS A 110 -7.22 12.32 -13.16
N ALA A 111 -8.33 12.95 -13.54
CA ALA A 111 -8.88 14.06 -12.76
C ALA A 111 -9.36 13.60 -11.37
N ASN A 112 -9.81 12.36 -11.23
CA ASN A 112 -10.19 11.78 -9.95
C ASN A 112 -8.97 11.40 -9.11
N GLU A 113 -7.94 10.80 -9.71
CA GLU A 113 -6.67 10.48 -9.03
C GLU A 113 -6.04 11.75 -8.42
N ASN A 114 -5.97 12.84 -9.18
CA ASN A 114 -5.43 14.11 -8.68
C ASN A 114 -6.24 14.68 -7.52
N ARG A 115 -7.58 14.57 -7.56
CA ARG A 115 -8.44 15.04 -6.46
C ARG A 115 -8.24 14.23 -5.19
N VAL A 116 -8.12 12.92 -5.33
CA VAL A 116 -7.86 12.02 -4.20
C VAL A 116 -6.47 12.30 -3.62
N PHE A 117 -5.48 12.53 -4.47
CA PHE A 117 -4.13 12.94 -4.07
C PHE A 117 -4.11 14.28 -3.33
N ASP A 118 -4.79 15.30 -3.85
CA ASP A 118 -4.90 16.61 -3.19
C ASP A 118 -5.61 16.52 -1.83
N ALA A 119 -6.68 15.71 -1.76
CA ALA A 119 -7.39 15.44 -0.51
C ALA A 119 -6.48 14.76 0.52
N LEU A 120 -5.66 13.81 0.07
CA LEU A 120 -4.65 13.14 0.88
C LEU A 120 -3.59 14.08 1.43
N VAL A 121 -3.02 14.94 0.57
CA VAL A 121 -2.01 15.92 0.98
C VAL A 121 -2.61 16.91 2.00
N ASN A 122 -3.85 17.35 1.76
CA ASN A 122 -4.57 18.20 2.70
C ASN A 122 -4.85 17.49 4.04
N LEU A 123 -5.28 16.23 4.00
CA LEU A 123 -5.48 15.41 5.19
C LEU A 123 -4.17 15.29 5.96
N ALA A 124 -3.09 14.92 5.27
CA ALA A 124 -1.77 14.81 5.85
C ALA A 124 -1.31 16.12 6.48
N SER A 125 -1.56 17.27 5.87
CA SER A 125 -1.19 18.58 6.46
C SER A 125 -1.84 18.84 7.82
N LYS A 126 -3.04 18.26 8.06
CA LYS A 126 -3.82 18.41 9.30
C LYS A 126 -3.55 17.29 10.32
N THR A 127 -2.99 16.17 9.87
CA THR A 127 -2.72 15.01 10.72
C THR A 127 -1.44 15.18 11.51
N HIS A 128 -1.53 14.99 12.82
CA HIS A 128 -0.39 14.97 13.73
C HIS A 128 0.30 13.59 13.72
N PRO A 129 1.63 13.53 13.92
CA PRO A 129 2.35 12.27 14.03
C PRO A 129 1.86 11.46 15.24
N MET A 130 1.72 10.16 15.06
CA MET A 130 1.48 9.22 16.15
C MET A 130 2.73 9.16 17.03
N ASN A 131 2.54 9.20 18.35
CA ASN A 131 3.65 9.10 19.29
C ASN A 131 4.10 7.63 19.46
N LEU A 132 4.96 7.17 18.56
CA LEU A 132 5.58 5.85 18.64
C LEU A 132 6.88 5.95 19.44
N GLN A 133 7.01 5.14 20.50
CA GLN A 133 8.23 5.08 21.31
C GLN A 133 9.28 4.21 20.64
N GLY A 134 10.57 4.57 20.76
CA GLY A 134 11.68 3.78 20.23
C GLY A 134 11.98 4.00 18.74
N ASN A 135 12.75 3.09 18.15
CA ASN A 135 13.17 3.17 16.76
C ASN A 135 12.22 2.38 15.84
N ASN A 136 11.21 3.07 15.30
CA ASN A 136 10.15 2.47 14.50
C ASN A 136 10.46 2.60 12.99
N ILE A 137 10.55 1.46 12.30
CA ILE A 137 10.99 1.37 10.90
C ILE A 137 9.88 0.74 10.06
N GLY A 138 9.33 1.46 9.09
CA GLY A 138 8.31 0.94 8.18
C GLY A 138 8.89 0.46 6.85
N PHE A 139 8.46 -0.69 6.37
CA PHE A 139 8.83 -1.26 5.07
C PHE A 139 7.66 -1.20 4.09
N PHE A 140 7.87 -0.51 2.98
CA PHE A 140 6.94 -0.42 1.86
C PHE A 140 7.51 -1.18 0.66
N GLY A 141 6.65 -1.73 -0.18
CA GLY A 141 7.09 -2.44 -1.38
C GLY A 141 5.98 -3.33 -1.91
N GLN A 142 6.04 -3.66 -3.20
CA GLN A 142 5.06 -4.56 -3.80
C GLN A 142 5.10 -5.95 -3.16
N THR A 143 4.06 -6.75 -3.39
CA THR A 143 4.05 -8.15 -3.00
C THR A 143 5.22 -8.88 -3.66
N SER A 144 5.87 -9.77 -2.93
CA SER A 144 7.06 -10.51 -3.37
C SER A 144 8.37 -9.72 -3.52
N THR A 145 8.45 -8.42 -3.20
CA THR A 145 9.72 -7.65 -3.19
C THR A 145 10.72 -8.07 -2.12
N GLY A 146 10.34 -9.03 -1.28
CA GLY A 146 11.18 -9.58 -0.22
C GLY A 146 11.15 -8.79 1.09
N LYS A 147 10.06 -8.05 1.37
CA LYS A 147 9.83 -7.36 2.65
C LYS A 147 9.94 -8.32 3.85
N SER A 148 9.15 -9.40 3.86
CA SER A 148 9.17 -10.41 4.92
C SER A 148 10.54 -11.06 5.07
N THR A 149 11.21 -11.38 3.96
CA THR A 149 12.58 -11.91 3.97
C THR A 149 13.55 -10.92 4.61
N MET A 150 13.46 -9.63 4.28
CA MET A 150 14.29 -8.58 4.86
C MET A 150 14.04 -8.42 6.35
N ILE A 151 12.78 -8.42 6.79
CA ILE A 151 12.39 -8.35 8.21
C ILE A 151 12.99 -9.52 8.99
N ASN A 152 12.83 -10.75 8.49
CA ASN A 152 13.38 -11.94 9.14
C ASN A 152 14.91 -11.86 9.27
N LYS A 153 15.59 -11.36 8.25
CA LYS A 153 17.04 -11.20 8.25
C LYS A 153 17.52 -10.08 9.18
N LEU A 154 16.77 -8.98 9.27
CA LEU A 154 17.05 -7.89 10.21
C LEU A 154 16.85 -8.33 11.67
N LEU A 155 15.86 -9.19 11.93
CA LEU A 155 15.60 -9.72 13.27
C LEU A 155 16.45 -10.95 13.60
N ASN A 156 17.14 -11.51 12.60
CA ASN A 156 17.87 -12.77 12.70
C ASN A 156 16.99 -13.93 13.22
N THR A 157 15.70 -13.93 12.85
CA THR A 157 14.69 -14.95 13.20
C THR A 157 13.61 -15.03 12.12
N GLU A 158 12.97 -16.18 11.95
CA GLU A 158 11.86 -16.38 11.02
C GLU A 158 10.53 -16.09 11.70
N VAL A 159 10.10 -14.83 11.67
CA VAL A 159 8.87 -14.36 12.34
C VAL A 159 7.82 -13.83 11.36
N ALA A 160 8.26 -13.27 10.23
CA ALA A 160 7.40 -12.84 9.14
C ALA A 160 7.18 -14.00 8.17
N GLU A 161 5.93 -14.26 7.79
CA GLU A 161 5.58 -15.31 6.83
C GLU A 161 6.14 -14.98 5.44
N THR A 162 6.75 -15.96 4.77
CA THR A 162 7.35 -15.82 3.44
C THR A 162 6.69 -16.81 2.46
N GLY A 163 5.98 -16.30 1.44
CA GLY A 163 5.29 -17.14 0.44
C GLY A 163 4.76 -16.37 -0.77
N ARG A 164 4.53 -17.05 -1.91
CA ARG A 164 3.89 -16.46 -3.11
C ARG A 164 2.38 -16.39 -2.90
N GLY A 165 1.83 -15.19 -2.80
CA GLY A 165 0.37 -14.95 -2.82
C GLY A 165 -0.21 -14.30 -1.57
N GLU A 166 0.60 -14.08 -0.53
CA GLU A 166 0.13 -13.43 0.69
C GLU A 166 0.21 -11.91 0.53
N THR A 167 -0.96 -11.31 0.37
CA THR A 167 -1.12 -9.86 0.48
C THR A 167 -1.35 -9.57 1.94
N THR A 168 -0.33 -9.08 2.64
CA THR A 168 -0.50 -8.46 3.95
C THR A 168 -1.62 -7.41 3.83
N THR A 169 -2.71 -7.55 4.57
CA THR A 169 -3.85 -6.59 4.60
C THR A 169 -3.86 -5.72 5.85
N VAL A 170 -3.03 -6.07 6.84
CA VAL A 170 -2.93 -5.43 8.15
C VAL A 170 -1.46 -5.08 8.41
N ILE A 171 -1.20 -3.93 9.03
CA ILE A 171 0.16 -3.59 9.48
C ILE A 171 0.61 -4.61 10.53
N HIS A 172 1.71 -5.32 10.27
CA HIS A 172 2.34 -6.21 11.25
C HIS A 172 3.57 -5.55 11.85
N SER A 173 3.68 -5.59 13.18
CA SER A 173 4.85 -5.12 13.93
C SER A 173 5.69 -6.29 14.41
N TYR A 174 7.01 -6.17 14.29
CA TYR A 174 7.97 -7.15 14.76
C TYR A 174 9.04 -6.48 15.63
N GLU A 175 9.12 -6.92 16.87
CA GLU A 175 10.04 -6.35 17.85
C GLU A 175 11.46 -6.89 17.68
N GLY A 176 12.40 -5.98 17.49
CA GLY A 176 13.84 -6.24 17.50
C GLY A 176 14.50 -5.71 18.77
N ASN A 177 15.84 -5.73 18.81
CA ASN A 177 16.57 -5.21 19.95
C ASN A 177 16.68 -3.68 19.89
N ASN A 178 15.77 -2.98 20.58
CA ASN A 178 15.62 -1.52 20.62
C ASN A 178 15.05 -0.86 19.34
N TYR A 179 14.46 -1.65 18.44
CA TYR A 179 13.75 -1.17 17.26
C TYR A 179 12.52 -2.03 17.00
N CYS A 180 11.53 -1.46 16.32
CA CYS A 180 10.34 -2.16 15.88
C CYS A 180 10.21 -2.03 14.36
N LEU A 181 10.03 -3.16 13.68
CA LEU A 181 9.88 -3.24 12.22
C LEU A 181 8.41 -3.38 11.88
N PHE A 182 7.91 -2.58 10.93
CA PHE A 182 6.54 -2.64 10.48
C PHE A 182 6.47 -3.08 9.01
N ASP A 183 5.82 -4.21 8.74
CA ASP A 183 5.51 -4.64 7.38
C ASP A 183 4.24 -3.94 6.89
N MET A 184 4.38 -3.10 5.86
CA MET A 184 3.23 -2.43 5.28
C MET A 184 2.59 -3.32 4.22
N PRO A 185 1.24 -3.34 4.17
CA PRO A 185 0.50 -4.08 3.16
C PRO A 185 0.99 -3.71 1.76
N GLY A 186 1.42 -4.72 0.99
CA GLY A 186 1.88 -4.55 -0.38
C GLY A 186 0.68 -4.43 -1.32
N LYS A 187 0.59 -3.31 -2.03
CA LYS A 187 -0.34 -3.01 -3.14
C LYS A 187 -1.50 -4.01 -3.29
N ASN A 188 -2.65 -3.72 -2.71
CA ASN A 188 -3.90 -4.21 -3.30
C ASN A 188 -4.97 -3.13 -3.43
N ASP A 189 -4.97 -2.07 -2.63
CA ASP A 189 -5.84 -0.93 -2.88
C ASP A 189 -5.14 0.38 -2.50
N GLU A 190 -4.89 1.25 -3.49
CA GLU A 190 -4.44 2.63 -3.28
C GLU A 190 -5.36 3.37 -2.30
N VAL A 191 -6.61 2.90 -2.19
CA VAL A 191 -7.66 3.40 -1.30
C VAL A 191 -7.39 3.13 0.19
N SER A 192 -6.68 2.06 0.52
CA SER A 192 -6.45 1.66 1.92
C SER A 192 -5.51 2.61 2.68
N TYR A 193 -4.74 3.44 1.98
CA TYR A 193 -3.84 4.42 2.58
C TYR A 193 -4.54 5.74 2.96
N PHE A 194 -5.83 5.90 2.66
CA PHE A 194 -6.56 7.17 2.78
C PHE A 194 -7.15 7.45 4.17
N SER A 195 -6.54 6.96 5.24
CA SER A 195 -7.01 7.22 6.61
C SER A 195 -6.04 8.13 7.38
N MET A 196 -6.59 8.96 8.27
CA MET A 196 -5.76 9.79 9.15
C MET A 196 -4.89 8.94 10.06
N GLU A 197 -5.34 7.76 10.46
CA GLU A 197 -4.59 6.81 11.27
C GLU A 197 -3.33 6.36 10.54
N TYR A 198 -3.44 5.96 9.27
CA TYR A 198 -2.27 5.55 8.48
C TYR A 198 -1.27 6.70 8.29
N ILE A 199 -1.75 7.89 7.96
CA ILE A 199 -0.87 9.06 7.79
C ILE A 199 -0.21 9.45 9.12
N SER A 200 -0.97 9.44 10.22
CA SER A 200 -0.46 9.71 11.57
C SER A 200 0.62 8.70 11.94
N PHE A 201 0.35 7.42 11.67
CA PHE A 201 1.29 6.33 11.86
C PHE A 201 2.58 6.52 11.04
N TRP A 202 2.48 6.81 9.73
CA TRP A 202 3.65 7.06 8.88
C TRP A 202 4.50 8.22 9.38
N LYS A 203 3.86 9.32 9.79
CA LYS A 203 4.56 10.47 10.38
C LYS A 203 5.20 10.15 11.74
N GLY A 204 4.70 9.14 12.44
CA GLY A 204 5.26 8.64 13.70
C GLY A 204 6.47 7.72 13.51
N LEU A 205 6.67 7.16 12.31
CA LEU A 205 7.83 6.31 12.01
C LEU A 205 9.13 7.13 12.02
N LYS A 206 10.18 6.55 12.57
CA LYS A 206 11.51 7.17 12.61
C LYS A 206 12.26 7.00 11.30
N SER A 207 12.03 5.87 10.61
CA SER A 207 12.58 5.58 9.29
C SER A 207 11.54 4.89 8.42
N ILE A 208 11.51 5.27 7.14
CA ILE A 208 10.70 4.60 6.12
C ILE A 208 11.64 4.04 5.06
N VAL A 209 11.46 2.78 4.72
CA VAL A 209 12.22 2.05 3.73
C VAL A 209 11.29 1.62 2.61
N VAL A 210 11.57 2.05 1.38
CA VAL A 210 10.81 1.66 0.19
C VAL A 210 11.63 0.63 -0.59
N LEU A 211 11.16 -0.62 -0.58
CA LEU A 211 11.73 -1.73 -1.32
C LEU A 211 11.27 -1.73 -2.77
N ILE A 212 12.23 -1.84 -3.66
CA ILE A 212 12.04 -2.02 -5.11
C ILE A 212 12.89 -3.19 -5.60
N GLU A 213 12.49 -3.82 -6.69
CA GLU A 213 13.31 -4.85 -7.35
C GLU A 213 14.02 -4.29 -8.59
N ASN A 214 13.25 -3.75 -9.53
CA ASN A 214 13.79 -3.43 -10.87
C ASN A 214 13.77 -1.94 -11.19
N THR A 215 12.78 -1.21 -10.67
CA THR A 215 12.55 0.20 -11.02
C THR A 215 11.84 0.93 -9.90
N THR A 216 12.13 2.22 -9.73
CA THR A 216 11.41 3.06 -8.76
C THR A 216 9.94 3.27 -9.18
N LYS A 217 9.61 3.06 -10.46
CA LYS A 217 8.26 3.16 -11.01
C LYS A 217 7.27 2.21 -10.34
N GLU A 218 7.77 1.11 -9.79
CA GLU A 218 6.97 0.15 -9.02
C GLU A 218 6.32 0.81 -7.80
N MET A 219 6.89 1.88 -7.26
CA MET A 219 6.47 2.54 -6.02
C MET A 219 6.20 4.04 -6.20
N THR A 220 5.99 4.51 -7.43
CA THR A 220 5.77 5.95 -7.72
C THR A 220 4.69 6.59 -6.87
N SER A 221 3.49 6.01 -6.78
CA SER A 221 2.39 6.61 -6.01
C SER A 221 2.73 6.78 -4.52
N VAL A 222 3.46 5.82 -3.93
CA VAL A 222 3.89 5.89 -2.52
C VAL A 222 5.00 6.94 -2.35
N ILE A 223 5.97 6.96 -3.27
CA ILE A 223 7.06 7.94 -3.29
C ILE A 223 6.50 9.36 -3.41
N GLU A 224 5.64 9.62 -4.40
CA GLU A 224 5.02 10.93 -4.62
C GLU A 224 4.19 11.37 -3.42
N LEU A 225 3.49 10.44 -2.78
CA LEU A 225 2.74 10.72 -1.56
C LEU A 225 3.67 11.09 -0.41
N LEU A 226 4.73 10.31 -0.14
CA LEU A 226 5.72 10.58 0.91
C LEU A 226 6.41 11.93 0.69
N ASP A 227 6.77 12.25 -0.56
CA ASP A 227 7.35 13.54 -0.94
C ASP A 227 6.36 14.70 -0.71
N ALA A 228 5.10 14.54 -1.12
CA ALA A 228 4.08 15.59 -0.98
C ALA A 228 3.74 15.89 0.48
N ILE A 229 3.83 14.90 1.37
CA ILE A 229 3.62 15.06 2.81
C ILE A 229 4.92 15.40 3.57
N GLY A 230 6.06 15.46 2.88
CA GLY A 230 7.35 15.84 3.45
C GLY A 230 7.96 14.81 4.40
N ILE A 231 7.64 13.52 4.22
CA ILE A 231 8.22 12.44 5.01
C ILE A 231 9.45 11.89 4.29
N HIS A 232 10.57 11.83 5.02
CA HIS A 232 11.80 11.25 4.51
C HIS A 232 11.70 9.72 4.43
N TYR A 233 12.23 9.16 3.34
CA TYR A 233 12.36 7.72 3.15
C TYR A 233 13.66 7.40 2.42
N ASP A 234 14.10 6.15 2.56
CA ASP A 234 15.26 5.60 1.86
C ASP A 234 14.83 4.47 0.92
N LEU A 235 15.51 4.35 -0.22
CA LEU A 235 15.26 3.32 -1.21
C LEU A 235 16.16 2.12 -0.95
N VAL A 236 15.59 0.92 -1.04
CA VAL A 236 16.35 -0.34 -0.98
C VAL A 236 16.01 -1.16 -2.21
N VAL A 237 17.00 -1.33 -3.08
CA VAL A 237 16.95 -2.27 -4.19
C VAL A 237 17.25 -3.65 -3.63
N ASN A 238 16.24 -4.50 -3.52
CA ASN A 238 16.39 -5.87 -3.05
C ASN A 238 16.57 -6.85 -4.21
N LYS A 239 17.03 -8.06 -3.91
CA LYS A 239 17.33 -9.13 -4.89
C LYS A 239 18.39 -8.73 -5.91
N PHE A 240 19.33 -7.87 -5.51
CA PHE A 240 20.41 -7.41 -6.38
C PHE A 240 21.35 -8.56 -6.81
N ASP A 241 21.31 -9.71 -6.12
CA ASP A 241 21.96 -10.96 -6.52
C ASP A 241 21.47 -11.52 -7.87
N LEU A 242 20.27 -11.13 -8.31
CA LEU A 242 19.73 -11.54 -9.61
C LEU A 242 20.23 -10.68 -10.77
N VAL A 243 20.86 -9.53 -10.48
CA VAL A 243 21.43 -8.64 -11.51
C VAL A 243 22.78 -9.20 -11.93
N LYS A 244 23.00 -9.33 -13.25
CA LYS A 244 24.27 -9.86 -13.75
C LYS A 244 25.40 -8.89 -13.45
N SER A 245 26.57 -9.42 -13.13
CA SER A 245 27.74 -8.62 -12.72
C SER A 245 28.19 -7.57 -13.73
N ASP A 246 27.97 -7.82 -15.02
CA ASP A 246 28.27 -6.91 -16.13
C ASP A 246 27.21 -5.82 -16.33
N GLU A 247 26.00 -6.02 -15.80
CA GLU A 247 24.85 -5.10 -15.88
C GLU A 247 24.71 -4.24 -14.61
N CYS A 248 25.38 -4.59 -13.50
CA CYS A 248 25.26 -3.93 -12.20
C CYS A 248 25.43 -2.40 -12.23
N GLU A 249 26.46 -1.89 -12.89
CA GLU A 249 26.73 -0.44 -12.94
C GLU A 249 25.70 0.31 -13.79
N GLN A 250 25.23 -0.31 -14.88
CA GLN A 250 24.16 0.26 -15.71
C GLN A 250 22.85 0.30 -14.93
N PHE A 251 22.55 -0.77 -14.18
CA PHE A 251 21.36 -0.85 -13.35
C PHE A 251 21.36 0.20 -12.23
N LYS A 252 22.49 0.37 -11.53
CA LYS A 252 22.64 1.45 -10.52
C LYS A 252 22.41 2.83 -11.13
N GLN A 253 23.01 3.12 -12.29
CA GLN A 253 22.81 4.39 -12.99
C GLN A 253 21.36 4.62 -13.42
N GLN A 254 20.66 3.55 -13.82
CA GLN A 254 19.24 3.61 -14.13
C GLN A 254 18.44 4.02 -12.88
N ILE A 255 18.63 3.34 -11.75
CA ILE A 255 17.91 3.66 -10.51
C ILE A 255 18.20 5.10 -10.04
N GLU A 256 19.45 5.56 -10.10
CA GLU A 256 19.78 6.96 -9.76
C GLU A 256 19.15 7.97 -10.72
N THR A 257 19.05 7.64 -12.01
CA THR A 257 18.37 8.48 -13.00
C THR A 257 16.86 8.55 -12.71
N GLU A 258 16.23 7.41 -12.42
CA GLU A 258 14.81 7.35 -12.08
C GLU A 258 14.51 8.09 -10.77
N LYS A 259 15.39 7.96 -9.77
CA LYS A 259 15.33 8.72 -8.52
C LYS A 259 15.40 10.23 -8.77
N ALA A 260 16.31 10.68 -9.64
CA ALA A 260 16.41 12.10 -10.01
C ALA A 260 15.13 12.60 -10.72
N GLN A 261 14.51 11.78 -11.56
CA GLN A 261 13.25 12.12 -12.25
C GLN A 261 12.07 12.26 -11.29
N LEU A 262 12.00 11.41 -10.26
CA LEU A 262 10.99 11.48 -9.20
C LEU A 262 11.24 12.60 -8.18
N LYS A 263 12.28 13.42 -8.37
CA LYS A 263 12.70 14.50 -7.46
C LYS A 263 13.09 14.03 -6.04
N CYS A 264 13.33 12.74 -5.85
CA CYS A 264 13.72 12.16 -4.56
C CYS A 264 15.25 12.17 -4.33
N ALA A 265 15.90 13.28 -4.69
CA ALA A 265 17.36 13.39 -4.71
C ALA A 265 18.04 13.13 -3.35
N ASN A 266 17.33 13.36 -2.24
CA ASN A 266 17.90 13.29 -0.89
C ASN A 266 17.82 11.89 -0.25
N SER A 267 17.05 10.95 -0.81
CA SER A 267 16.94 9.60 -0.28
C SER A 267 18.23 8.80 -0.51
N LYS A 268 18.69 8.03 0.47
CA LYS A 268 19.76 7.06 0.21
C LYS A 268 19.23 5.90 -0.61
N VAL A 269 20.12 5.26 -1.36
CA VAL A 269 19.82 4.04 -2.11
C VAL A 269 20.80 2.96 -1.66
N PHE A 270 20.27 1.82 -1.25
CA PHE A 270 21.05 0.64 -0.88
C PHE A 270 20.79 -0.49 -1.87
N PHE A 271 21.84 -1.14 -2.37
CA PHE A 271 21.74 -2.26 -3.29
C PHE A 271 22.06 -3.56 -2.56
N VAL A 272 21.03 -4.32 -2.20
CA VAL A 272 21.15 -5.43 -1.26
C VAL A 272 20.54 -6.73 -1.80
N SER A 273 20.91 -7.83 -1.16
CA SER A 273 20.19 -9.09 -1.24
C SER A 273 19.87 -9.55 0.17
N ALA A 274 18.58 -9.57 0.55
CA ALA A 274 18.15 -10.16 1.80
C ALA A 274 18.41 -11.68 1.86
N GLU A 275 18.43 -12.35 0.70
CA GLU A 275 18.74 -13.78 0.61
C GLU A 275 20.23 -14.05 0.85
N GLN A 276 21.10 -13.18 0.30
CA GLN A 276 22.55 -13.33 0.31
C GLN A 276 23.27 -12.12 0.96
N PRO A 277 22.97 -11.76 2.21
CA PRO A 277 23.42 -10.50 2.82
C PRO A 277 24.95 -10.38 2.92
N GLN A 278 25.65 -11.50 3.05
CA GLN A 278 27.11 -11.54 3.17
C GLN A 278 27.84 -11.13 1.88
N GLN A 279 27.18 -11.20 0.72
CA GLN A 279 27.78 -10.85 -0.57
C GLN A 279 27.67 -9.36 -0.89
N PHE A 280 26.82 -8.62 -0.16
CA PHE A 280 26.51 -7.21 -0.45
C PHE A 280 26.88 -6.34 0.75
N PRO A 281 27.98 -5.56 0.68
CA PRO A 281 28.41 -4.67 1.77
C PRO A 281 27.32 -3.68 2.22
N ASP A 282 26.50 -3.20 1.28
CA ASP A 282 25.36 -2.32 1.52
C ASP A 282 24.36 -2.91 2.53
N TRP A 283 24.28 -4.23 2.67
CA TRP A 283 23.42 -4.85 3.69
C TRP A 283 23.86 -4.44 5.09
N LEU A 284 25.16 -4.49 5.39
CA LEU A 284 25.67 -4.11 6.70
C LEU A 284 25.52 -2.60 6.93
N GLU A 285 25.71 -1.79 5.89
CA GLU A 285 25.46 -0.36 5.96
C GLU A 285 23.99 -0.07 6.28
N LEU A 286 23.06 -0.73 5.59
CA LEU A 286 21.61 -0.63 5.82
C LEU A 286 21.25 -1.03 7.26
N VAL A 287 21.73 -2.18 7.73
CA VAL A 287 21.47 -2.66 9.11
C VAL A 287 21.94 -1.62 10.12
N ASN A 288 23.19 -1.15 10.00
CA ASN A 288 23.72 -0.14 10.91
C ASN A 288 22.90 1.15 10.83
N TYR A 289 22.63 1.64 9.62
CA TYR A 289 21.87 2.87 9.39
C TYR A 289 20.48 2.84 10.01
N LEU A 290 19.78 1.70 9.90
CA LEU A 290 18.44 1.52 10.43
C LEU A 290 18.44 1.27 11.94
N THR A 291 19.38 0.50 12.48
CA THR A 291 19.32 0.00 13.86
C THR A 291 20.17 0.78 14.86
N SER A 292 21.15 1.58 14.41
CA SER A 292 22.09 2.27 15.31
C SER A 292 21.59 3.61 15.88
N LYS A 293 20.31 3.95 15.68
CA LYS A 293 19.76 5.28 16.01
C LYS A 293 18.83 5.29 17.21
#